data_AF-A0A1V5GEB6-F1
#
_entry.id   AF-A0A1V5GEB6-F1
#
_cell.length_a   1.000
_cell.length_b   1.000
_cell.length_c   1.000
_cell.angle_alpha   90.00
_cell.angle_beta   90.00
_cell.angle_gamma   90.00
#
_symmetry.space_group_name_H-M   'P 1'
#
loop_
_entity.id
_entity.type
_entity.pdbx_description
1 polymer ?
#
loop_
_entity_poly.entity_id
_entity_poly.type
_entity_poly.pdbx_seq_one_letter_code
_entity_poly.pdbx_strand_id
1 'polypeptide(L)' 'MAKSDGTLDFLGGQNMFDIFQKANAFANGKNLTQYDEAINGLWRDQVRQYTAGEKDRDAAIEDFKSNVSDSLDVTVD' A
#
# COMPACT_ATOMS: atom_id res chain seq x y z
N MET A 1 0.09 5.68 -22.52
CA MET A 1 1.54 5.71 -22.24
C MET A 1 2.38 5.22 -23.43
N ALA A 2 1.90 4.32 -24.29
CA ALA A 2 2.64 3.85 -25.48
C ALA A 2 3.07 4.92 -26.52
N LYS A 3 2.67 6.19 -26.35
CA LYS A 3 3.05 7.31 -27.23
C LYS A 3 4.02 8.30 -26.57
N SER A 4 4.49 8.01 -25.36
CA SER A 4 5.33 8.90 -24.57
C SER A 4 6.71 8.26 -24.38
N ASP A 5 7.77 9.07 -24.44
CA ASP A 5 9.12 8.63 -24.09
C ASP A 5 9.32 8.84 -22.58
N GLY A 6 9.62 7.74 -21.89
CA GLY A 6 9.87 7.71 -20.44
C GLY A 6 11.33 7.44 -20.11
N THR A 7 12.24 7.67 -21.06
CA THR A 7 13.68 7.48 -20.88
C THR A 7 14.23 8.46 -19.86
N LEU A 8 14.96 7.94 -18.86
CA LEU A 8 15.51 8.75 -17.77
C LEU A 8 16.98 8.40 -17.55
N ASP A 9 17.85 9.42 -17.54
CA ASP A 9 19.30 9.25 -17.36
C ASP A 9 19.66 8.62 -16.02
N PHE A 10 18.96 9.00 -14.94
CA PHE A 10 19.19 8.39 -13.62
C PHE A 10 18.77 6.92 -13.55
N LEU A 11 17.99 6.44 -14.53
CA LEU A 11 17.67 5.02 -14.73
C LEU A 11 18.63 4.35 -15.73
N GLY A 12 19.76 4.99 -16.07
CA GLY A 12 20.72 4.49 -17.03
C GLY A 12 20.19 4.46 -18.47
N GLY A 13 19.30 5.39 -18.82
CA GLY A 13 18.66 5.44 -20.14
C GLY A 13 17.56 4.41 -20.34
N GLN A 14 17.07 3.77 -19.27
CA GLN A 14 15.88 2.91 -19.35
C GLN A 14 14.62 3.76 -19.52
N ASN A 15 13.67 3.25 -20.31
CA ASN A 15 12.34 3.81 -20.42
C ASN A 15 11.44 3.27 -19.29
N MET A 16 11.05 4.14 -18.36
CA MET A 16 10.25 3.74 -17.19
C MET A 16 8.89 3.13 -17.57
N PHE A 17 8.33 3.49 -18.73
CA PHE A 17 7.03 3.00 -19.17
C PHE A 17 7.03 1.54 -19.57
N ASP A 18 8.18 0.95 -19.90
CA ASP A 18 8.29 -0.49 -20.18
C ASP A 18 7.97 -1.33 -18.94
N ILE A 19 8.23 -0.78 -17.75
CA ILE A 19 7.94 -1.42 -16.47
C ILE A 19 6.54 -1.04 -15.99
N PHE A 20 6.20 0.25 -16.01
CA PHE A 20 4.91 0.71 -15.50
C PHE A 20 3.70 0.18 -16.29
N GLN A 21 3.84 0.00 -17.61
CA GLN A 21 2.75 -0.62 -18.40
C GLN A 21 2.51 -2.08 -18.01
N LYS A 22 3.58 -2.84 -17.74
CA LYS A 22 3.45 -4.23 -17.25
C LYS A 22 2.81 -4.27 -15.87
N ALA A 23 3.21 -3.38 -14.96
CA ALA A 23 2.61 -3.27 -13.64
C ALA A 23 1.12 -2.87 -13.70
N ASN A 24 0.75 -1.97 -14.62
CA ASN A 24 -0.63 -1.52 -14.79
C ASN A 24 -1.61 -2.64 -15.17
N ALA A 25 -1.14 -3.74 -15.77
CA ALA A 25 -1.97 -4.90 -16.06
C ALA A 25 -2.54 -5.59 -14.79
N PHE A 26 -1.92 -5.35 -13.63
CA PHE A 26 -2.36 -5.90 -12.35
C PHE A 26 -3.19 -4.91 -11.51
N ALA A 27 -3.22 -3.64 -11.90
CA ALA A 27 -3.97 -2.61 -11.19
C ALA A 27 -5.47 -2.85 -11.35
N ASN A 28 -6.19 -2.89 -10.23
CA ASN A 28 -7.64 -2.93 -10.22
C ASN A 28 -8.19 -2.19 -8.99
N GLY A 29 -9.40 -1.64 -9.11
CA GLY A 29 -10.06 -0.87 -8.05
C GLY A 29 -11.08 -1.68 -7.25
N LYS A 30 -11.02 -3.02 -7.27
CA LYS A 30 -12.07 -3.86 -6.66
C LYS A 30 -12.17 -3.72 -5.14
N ASN A 31 -11.09 -3.26 -4.50
CA ASN A 31 -10.98 -3.13 -3.05
C ASN A 31 -11.06 -1.67 -2.59
N LEU A 32 -11.48 -0.74 -3.46
CA LEU A 32 -11.74 0.65 -3.07
C LEU A 32 -13.03 0.72 -2.27
N THR A 33 -12.97 1.29 -1.09
CA THR A 33 -14.12 1.41 -0.19
C THR A 33 -14.19 2.80 0.43
N GLN A 34 -15.33 3.13 1.05
CA GLN A 34 -15.47 4.35 1.83
C GLN A 34 -14.54 4.40 3.06
N TYR A 35 -13.94 3.26 3.44
CA TYR A 35 -13.10 3.13 4.64
C TYR A 35 -11.61 3.32 4.36
N ASP A 36 -11.19 3.49 3.09
CA ASP A 36 -9.79 3.41 2.70
C ASP A 36 -8.90 4.41 3.45
N GLU A 37 -9.34 5.65 3.65
CA GLU A 37 -8.57 6.65 4.39
C GLU A 37 -8.34 6.20 5.84
N ALA A 38 -9.40 5.74 6.51
CA ALA A 38 -9.34 5.30 7.90
C ALA A 38 -8.42 4.08 8.05
N ILE A 39 -8.60 3.06 7.20
CA ILE A 39 -7.76 1.85 7.19
C ILE A 39 -6.29 2.23 6.91
N ASN A 40 -6.03 3.14 5.97
CA ASN A 40 -4.68 3.61 5.66
C ASN A 40 -4.02 4.36 6.83
N GLY A 41 -4.81 5.09 7.62
CA GLY A 41 -4.35 5.72 8.87
C GLY A 41 -3.87 4.68 9.87
N LEU A 42 -4.76 3.73 10.21
CA LEU A 42 -4.50 2.65 11.16
C LEU A 42 -3.30 1.78 10.74
N TRP A 43 -3.21 1.46 9.45
CA TRP A 43 -2.09 0.71 8.89
C TRP A 43 -0.76 1.45 9.07
N ARG A 44 -0.71 2.73 8.71
CA ARG A 44 0.50 3.55 8.80
C ARG A 44 0.98 3.69 10.23
N ASP A 45 0.08 3.77 11.21
CA ASP A 45 0.46 3.86 12.61
C ASP A 45 1.13 2.58 13.11
N GLN A 46 0.59 1.39 12.79
CA GLN A 46 1.23 0.13 13.17
C GLN A 46 2.53 -0.13 12.40
N VAL A 47 2.61 0.24 11.12
CA VAL A 47 3.88 0.16 10.36
C VAL A 47 4.97 1.00 11.01
N ARG A 48 4.64 2.21 11.49
CA ARG A 48 5.62 3.06 12.19
C ARG A 48 6.15 2.38 13.45
N GLN A 49 5.27 1.83 14.29
CA GLN A 49 5.64 1.09 15.50
C GLN A 49 6.59 -0.07 15.18
N TYR A 50 6.26 -0.86 14.16
CA TYR A 50 7.12 -1.96 13.70
C TYR A 50 8.48 -1.46 13.20
N THR A 51 8.50 -0.45 12.32
CA THR A 51 9.75 0.06 11.74
C THR A 51 10.64 0.79 12.75
N ALA A 52 10.06 1.31 13.84
CA ALA A 52 10.79 1.88 14.96
C ALA A 52 11.35 0.81 15.92
N GLY A 53 10.97 -0.46 15.75
CA GLY A 53 11.37 -1.56 16.63
C GLY A 53 10.59 -1.63 17.95
N GLU A 54 9.48 -0.90 18.05
CA GLU A 54 8.62 -0.86 19.25
C GLU A 54 7.71 -2.09 19.34
N LYS A 55 7.41 -2.72 18.19
CA LYS A 55 6.64 -3.96 18.07
C LYS A 55 7.30 -4.89 17.05
N ASP A 56 7.14 -6.19 17.22
CA ASP A 56 7.40 -7.13 16.12
C ASP A 56 6.28 -7.06 15.06
N ARG A 57 6.53 -7.75 13.94
CA ARG A 57 5.62 -7.72 12.80
C ARG A 57 4.25 -8.30 13.14
N ASP A 58 4.20 -9.38 13.91
CA ASP A 58 2.97 -10.12 14.16
C ASP A 58 2.08 -9.32 15.12
N ALA A 59 2.67 -8.75 16.17
CA ALA A 59 1.98 -7.83 17.08
C ALA A 59 1.44 -6.58 16.36
N ALA A 60 2.22 -5.99 15.44
CA ALA A 60 1.76 -4.84 14.66
C ALA A 60 0.59 -5.18 13.73
N ILE A 61 0.56 -6.38 13.15
CA ILE A 61 -0.54 -6.85 12.29
C ILE A 61 -1.78 -7.16 13.12
N GLU A 62 -1.63 -7.82 14.27
CA GLU A 62 -2.74 -8.12 15.18
C GLU A 62 -3.42 -6.82 15.65
N ASP A 63 -2.64 -5.84 16.12
CA ASP A 63 -3.17 -4.56 16.55
C ASP A 63 -3.81 -3.78 15.39
N PHE A 64 -3.25 -3.88 14.18
CA PHE A 64 -3.88 -3.27 13.00
C PHE A 64 -5.28 -3.85 12.75
N LYS A 65 -5.42 -5.17 12.77
CA LYS A 65 -6.71 -5.84 12.55
C LYS A 65 -7.72 -5.48 13.64
N SER A 66 -7.30 -5.52 14.91
CA SER A 66 -8.13 -5.13 16.05
C SER A 66 -8.62 -3.68 15.92
N ASN A 67 -7.72 -2.74 15.63
CA ASN A 67 -8.08 -1.34 15.46
C ASN A 67 -9.07 -1.11 14.30
N VAL A 68 -8.92 -1.85 13.19
CA VAL A 68 -9.84 -1.77 12.05
C VAL A 68 -11.23 -2.27 12.43
N SER A 69 -11.30 -3.44 13.08
CA SER A 69 -12.55 -4.00 13.59
C SER A 69 -13.24 -3.03 14.55
N ASP A 70 -12.51 -2.50 15.52
CA ASP A 70 -13.04 -1.63 16.58
C ASP A 70 -13.49 -0.25 16.06
N SER A 71 -12.74 0.32 15.10
CA SER A 71 -13.01 1.67 14.60
C SER A 71 -14.14 1.70 13.57
N LEU A 72 -14.33 0.60 12.82
CA LEU A 72 -15.22 0.57 11.67
C LEU A 72 -16.42 -0.38 11.82
N ASP A 73 -16.49 -1.13 12.93
CA ASP A 73 -17.53 -2.13 13.19
C ASP A 73 -17.66 -3.16 12.05
N VAL A 74 -16.49 -3.66 11.60
CA VAL A 74 -16.38 -4.65 10.52
C VAL A 74 -15.70 -5.92 11.02
N THR A 75 -16.08 -7.07 10.47
CA THR A 75 -15.37 -8.32 10.75
C THR A 75 -14.05 -8.37 9.99
N VAL A 76 -12.96 -8.71 10.70
CA VAL A 76 -11.62 -8.87 10.14
C VAL A 76 -11.11 -10.27 10.48
N ASP A 77 -10.74 -11.04 9.46
CA ASP A 77 -10.09 -12.37 9.59
C ASP A 77 -8.60 -12.22 9.93
#